data_AF-A0AAU8I606-F1
#
_entry.id   AF-A0AAU8I606-F1
#
_cell.length_a   1.000
_cell.length_b   1.000
_cell.length_c   1.000
_cell.angle_alpha   90.00
_cell.angle_beta   90.00
_cell.angle_gamma   90.00
#
_symmetry.space_group_name_H-M   'P 1'
#
loop_
_entity.id
_entity.type
_entity.pdbx_description
1 polymer ?
#
loop_
_entity_poly.entity_id
_entity_poly.type
_entity_poly.pdbx_seq_one_letter_code
_entity_poly.pdbx_strand_id
1 'polypeptide(L)'
;MSEEQARADGAAADAAAAPSLEESFRALGTAGREGLTATLDTGRALRKLVAADLALARAALARALVWLTVSVAFGASAWMLLMGAMIALLQRMGWSWLASISATAAFSLVVTALGAWQALRYFDMSKLDATRRQLAKLGIGGDDEDNDEDVAKREATP
;
A
#
# COMPACT_ATOMS: atom_id res chain seq x y z
N MET A 1 22.29 -68.07 28.47
CA MET A 1 22.71 -66.95 29.34
C MET A 1 23.31 -65.77 28.57
N SER A 2 23.90 -65.95 27.39
CA SER A 2 24.56 -64.87 26.63
C SER A 2 23.64 -63.91 25.86
N GLU A 3 22.44 -64.35 25.45
CA GLU A 3 21.51 -63.50 24.69
C GLU A 3 20.71 -62.52 25.57
N GLU A 4 20.55 -62.84 26.86
CA GLU A 4 19.84 -61.98 27.82
C GLU A 4 20.74 -60.85 28.32
N GLN A 5 22.04 -61.14 28.47
CA GLN A 5 23.08 -60.15 28.75
C GLN A 5 23.29 -59.21 27.57
N ALA A 6 23.27 -59.70 26.32
CA ALA A 6 23.35 -58.85 25.14
C ALA A 6 22.13 -57.93 24.95
N ARG A 7 20.93 -58.37 25.35
CA ARG A 7 19.72 -57.52 25.37
C ARG A 7 19.76 -56.49 26.51
N ALA A 8 20.29 -56.86 27.68
CA ALA A 8 20.44 -55.95 28.82
C ALA A 8 21.52 -54.86 28.56
N ASP A 9 22.64 -55.23 27.94
CA ASP A 9 23.70 -54.30 27.55
C ASP A 9 23.25 -53.36 26.41
N GLY A 10 22.44 -53.86 25.48
CA GLY A 10 21.81 -53.04 24.43
C GLY A 10 20.79 -52.04 24.99
N ALA A 11 19.98 -52.43 25.97
CA ALA A 11 19.02 -51.56 26.64
C ALA A 11 19.68 -50.50 27.55
N ALA A 12 20.81 -50.85 28.18
CA ALA A 12 21.61 -49.90 28.97
C ALA A 12 22.36 -48.88 28.09
N ALA A 13 22.81 -49.28 26.89
CA ALA A 13 23.40 -48.38 25.90
C ALA A 13 22.37 -47.42 25.27
N ASP A 14 21.14 -47.88 25.03
CA ASP A 14 20.03 -47.03 24.55
C ASP A 14 19.55 -46.02 25.62
N ALA A 15 19.56 -46.42 26.90
CA ALA A 15 19.21 -45.52 28.00
C ALA A 15 20.29 -44.45 28.28
N ALA A 16 21.56 -44.73 27.97
CA ALA A 16 22.64 -43.76 28.02
C ALA A 16 22.70 -42.83 26.79
N ALA A 17 21.94 -43.15 25.72
CA ALA A 17 21.86 -42.36 24.49
C ALA A 17 20.64 -41.43 24.43
N ALA A 18 19.75 -41.46 25.45
CA ALA A 18 18.71 -40.47 25.58
C ALA A 18 19.37 -39.14 25.99
N PRO A 19 19.27 -38.08 25.16
CA PRO A 19 19.93 -36.81 25.45
C PRO A 19 19.49 -36.30 26.81
N SER A 20 20.45 -35.85 27.63
CA SER A 20 20.14 -35.24 28.91
C SER A 20 19.18 -34.06 28.69
N LEU A 21 18.29 -33.79 29.64
CA LEU A 21 17.35 -32.67 29.52
C LEU A 21 18.09 -31.36 29.26
N GLU A 22 19.27 -31.19 29.85
CA GLU A 22 20.14 -30.04 29.60
C GLU A 22 20.66 -29.98 28.15
N GLU A 23 21.04 -31.11 27.54
CA GLU A 23 21.35 -31.18 26.11
C GLU A 23 20.14 -30.85 25.24
N SER A 24 18.95 -31.32 25.62
CA SER A 24 17.71 -31.05 24.88
C SER A 24 17.32 -29.57 24.96
N PHE A 25 17.49 -28.93 26.12
CA PHE A 25 17.30 -27.48 26.29
C PHE A 25 18.35 -26.67 25.51
N ARG A 26 19.61 -27.13 25.51
CA ARG A 26 20.68 -26.47 24.74
C ARG A 26 20.44 -26.59 23.23
N ALA A 27 20.06 -27.77 22.76
CA ALA A 27 19.72 -28.05 21.37
C ALA A 27 18.46 -27.29 20.91
N LEU A 28 17.44 -27.18 21.78
CA LEU A 28 16.25 -26.37 21.52
C LEU A 28 16.58 -24.87 21.48
N GLY A 29 17.47 -24.40 22.35
CA GLY A 29 17.94 -23.00 22.35
C GLY A 29 18.74 -22.65 21.10
N THR A 30 19.60 -23.54 20.62
CA THR A 30 20.34 -23.37 19.36
C THR A 30 19.40 -23.41 18.16
N ALA A 31 18.49 -24.39 18.10
CA ALA A 31 17.49 -24.49 17.04
C ALA A 31 16.53 -23.28 17.02
N GLY A 32 16.17 -22.75 18.20
CA GLY A 32 15.38 -21.53 18.33
C GLY A 32 16.10 -20.29 17.81
N ARG A 33 17.40 -20.14 18.11
CA ARG A 33 18.24 -19.06 17.57
C ARG A 33 18.39 -19.16 16.06
N GLU A 34 18.56 -20.36 15.53
CA GLU A 34 18.64 -20.61 14.09
C GLU A 34 17.31 -20.31 13.39
N GLY A 35 16.18 -20.74 13.96
CA GLY A 35 14.85 -20.43 13.46
C GLY A 35 14.51 -18.94 13.49
N LEU A 36 14.93 -18.22 14.54
CA LEU A 36 14.80 -16.77 14.63
C LEU A 36 15.61 -16.08 13.53
N THR A 37 16.86 -16.52 13.33
CA THR A 37 17.74 -15.96 12.30
C THR A 37 17.18 -16.21 10.89
N ALA A 38 16.68 -17.41 10.62
CA ALA A 38 16.03 -17.76 9.36
C ALA A 38 14.75 -16.94 9.10
N THR A 39 13.97 -16.63 10.14
CA THR A 39 12.79 -15.77 10.06
C THR A 39 13.18 -14.33 9.73
N LEU A 40 14.24 -13.82 10.36
CA LEU A 40 14.77 -12.48 10.07
C LEU A 40 15.29 -12.37 8.63
N ASP A 41 15.98 -13.40 8.15
CA ASP A 41 16.47 -13.46 6.76
C ASP A 41 15.31 -13.52 5.75
N THR A 42 14.27 -14.30 6.05
CA THR A 42 13.03 -14.36 5.25
C THR A 42 12.34 -12.99 5.21
N GLY A 43 12.21 -12.32 6.35
CA GLY A 43 11.66 -10.96 6.42
C GLY A 43 12.50 -9.95 5.63
N ARG A 44 13.82 -10.06 5.67
CA ARG A 44 14.73 -9.21 4.90
C ARG A 44 14.59 -9.44 3.39
N ALA A 45 14.40 -10.69 2.97
CA ALA A 45 14.16 -11.05 1.57
C ALA A 45 12.81 -10.51 1.08
N LEU A 46 11.72 -10.69 1.86
CA LEU A 46 10.41 -10.13 1.55
C LEU A 46 10.45 -8.61 1.41
N ARG A 47 11.17 -7.91 2.32
CA ARG A 47 11.35 -6.46 2.22
C ARG A 47 12.05 -6.04 0.93
N LYS A 48 13.07 -6.80 0.49
CA LYS A 48 13.78 -6.54 -0.77
C LYS A 48 12.86 -6.75 -1.97
N LEU A 49 12.02 -7.79 -1.95
CA LEU A 49 11.05 -8.06 -3.01
C LEU A 49 10.02 -6.93 -3.13
N VAL A 50 9.41 -6.51 -2.01
CA VAL A 50 8.47 -5.37 -1.98
C VAL A 50 9.13 -4.08 -2.49
N ALA A 51 10.37 -3.81 -2.10
CA ALA A 51 11.11 -2.66 -2.61
C ALA A 51 11.36 -2.74 -4.14
N ALA A 52 11.64 -3.94 -4.65
CA ALA A 52 11.80 -4.18 -6.08
C ALA A 52 10.47 -4.00 -6.84
N ASP A 53 9.36 -4.49 -6.30
CA ASP A 53 8.02 -4.30 -6.88
C ASP A 53 7.64 -2.82 -6.94
N LEU A 54 7.92 -2.06 -5.88
CA LEU A 54 7.70 -0.61 -5.86
C LEU A 54 8.59 0.12 -6.88
N ALA A 55 9.85 -0.29 -7.05
CA ALA A 55 10.74 0.29 -8.04
C ALA A 55 10.25 0.01 -9.47
N LEU A 56 9.81 -1.22 -9.75
CA LEU A 56 9.24 -1.63 -11.02
C LEU A 56 7.95 -0.83 -11.32
N ALA A 57 7.06 -0.74 -10.33
CA ALA A 57 5.82 0.03 -10.43
C ALA A 57 6.10 1.51 -10.71
N ARG A 58 7.07 2.12 -10.03
CA ARG A 58 7.46 3.52 -10.24
C ARG A 58 7.97 3.76 -11.67
N ALA A 59 8.79 2.86 -12.20
CA ALA A 59 9.33 2.97 -13.55
C ALA A 59 8.22 2.85 -14.61
N ALA A 60 7.31 1.89 -14.45
CA ALA A 60 6.16 1.72 -15.32
C ALA A 60 5.20 2.91 -15.24
N LEU A 61 4.91 3.40 -14.03
CA LEU A 61 4.03 4.53 -13.77
C LEU A 61 4.56 5.82 -14.41
N ALA A 62 5.87 6.09 -14.32
CA ALA A 62 6.48 7.24 -14.98
C ALA A 62 6.28 7.22 -16.50
N ARG A 63 6.47 6.05 -17.14
CA ARG A 63 6.23 5.89 -18.58
C ARG A 63 4.74 6.01 -18.92
N ALA A 64 3.87 5.44 -18.09
CA ALA A 64 2.43 5.55 -18.26
C ALA A 64 1.95 7.00 -18.16
N LEU A 65 2.49 7.81 -17.24
CA LEU A 65 2.16 9.23 -17.12
C LEU A 65 2.50 10.02 -18.40
N VAL A 66 3.61 9.71 -19.07
CA VAL A 66 3.95 10.33 -20.36
C VAL A 66 2.90 10.02 -21.43
N TRP A 67 2.46 8.77 -21.53
CA TRP A 67 1.40 8.42 -22.49
C TRP A 67 0.03 8.94 -22.06
N LEU A 68 -0.22 9.08 -20.76
CA LEU A 68 -1.43 9.66 -20.21
C LEU A 68 -1.55 11.14 -20.60
N THR A 69 -0.47 11.94 -20.49
CA THR A 69 -0.50 13.36 -20.91
C THR A 69 -0.80 13.49 -22.40
N VAL A 70 -0.17 12.67 -23.25
CA VAL A 70 -0.47 12.61 -24.68
C VAL A 70 -1.95 12.25 -24.92
N SER A 71 -2.46 11.23 -24.23
CA SER A 71 -3.85 10.79 -24.35
C SER A 71 -4.84 11.87 -23.91
N VAL A 72 -4.52 12.63 -22.85
CA VAL A 72 -5.35 13.76 -22.38
C VAL A 72 -5.35 14.90 -23.39
N ALA A 73 -4.19 15.28 -23.95
CA ALA A 73 -4.10 16.35 -24.93
C ALA A 73 -4.86 16.03 -26.23
N PHE A 74 -4.69 14.82 -26.76
CA PHE A 74 -5.42 14.37 -27.93
C PHE A 74 -6.90 14.13 -27.63
N GLY A 75 -7.24 13.61 -26.45
CA GLY A 75 -8.63 13.43 -26.02
C GLY A 75 -9.39 14.74 -25.91
N ALA A 76 -8.79 15.77 -25.30
CA ALA A 76 -9.36 17.11 -25.23
C ALA A 76 -9.54 17.73 -26.62
N SER A 77 -8.56 17.55 -27.51
CA SER A 77 -8.63 18.04 -28.89
C SER A 77 -9.74 17.35 -29.69
N ALA A 78 -9.82 16.02 -29.59
CA ALA A 78 -10.87 15.22 -30.21
C ALA A 78 -12.26 15.60 -29.69
N TRP A 79 -12.39 15.90 -28.39
CA TRP A 79 -13.64 16.36 -27.80
C TRP A 79 -14.15 17.67 -28.42
N MET A 80 -13.27 18.65 -28.63
CA MET A 80 -13.64 19.92 -29.27
C MET A 80 -14.11 19.70 -30.71
N LEU A 81 -13.42 18.84 -31.46
CA LEU A 81 -13.84 18.46 -32.81
C LEU A 81 -15.19 17.73 -32.80
N LEU A 82 -15.41 16.84 -31.84
CA LEU A 82 -16.67 16.11 -31.68
C LEU A 82 -17.84 17.06 -31.37
N MET A 83 -17.65 18.05 -30.50
CA MET A 83 -18.67 19.07 -30.21
C MET A 83 -18.97 19.92 -31.45
N GLY A 84 -17.95 20.33 -32.21
CA GLY A 84 -18.13 21.01 -33.49
C GLY A 84 -18.92 20.17 -34.49
N ALA A 85 -18.58 18.88 -34.62
CA ALA A 85 -19.29 17.94 -35.47
C ALA A 85 -20.75 17.72 -35.02
N MET A 86 -21.01 17.65 -33.71
CA MET A 86 -22.36 17.58 -33.15
C MET A 86 -23.20 18.81 -33.53
N ILE A 87 -22.64 20.01 -33.40
CA ILE A 87 -23.32 21.25 -33.80
C ILE A 87 -23.62 21.23 -35.30
N ALA A 88 -22.66 20.83 -36.14
CA ALA A 88 -22.86 20.74 -37.58
C ALA A 88 -23.93 19.70 -37.96
N LEU A 89 -24.02 18.58 -37.22
CA LEU A 89 -25.04 17.56 -37.39
C LEU A 89 -26.43 18.07 -37.02
N LEU A 90 -26.57 18.76 -35.88
CA LEU A 90 -27.83 19.39 -35.45
C LEU A 90 -28.30 20.42 -36.48
N GLN A 91 -27.38 21.25 -36.98
CA GLN A 91 -27.65 22.21 -38.07
C GLN A 91 -28.15 21.51 -39.34
N ARG A 92 -27.52 20.40 -39.74
CA ARG A 92 -27.97 19.60 -40.89
C ARG A 92 -29.38 19.02 -40.69
N MET A 93 -29.81 18.78 -39.45
CA MET A 93 -31.18 18.36 -39.10
C MET A 93 -32.18 19.53 -39.05
N GLY A 94 -31.77 20.75 -39.42
CA GLY A 94 -32.63 21.93 -39.50
C GLY A 94 -32.79 22.67 -38.17
N TRP A 95 -31.99 22.35 -37.15
CA TRP A 95 -32.01 23.09 -35.89
C TRP A 95 -31.44 24.49 -36.09
N SER A 96 -31.98 25.47 -35.36
CA SER A 96 -31.41 26.82 -35.37
C SER A 96 -30.00 26.82 -34.76
N TRP A 97 -29.23 27.86 -35.09
CA TRP A 97 -27.86 28.03 -34.58
C TRP A 97 -27.81 28.11 -33.06
N LEU A 98 -28.74 28.88 -32.46
CA LEU A 98 -28.84 28.97 -31.01
C LEU A 98 -29.25 27.64 -30.37
N ALA A 99 -30.22 26.92 -30.96
CA ALA A 99 -30.66 25.63 -30.43
C ALA A 99 -29.53 24.58 -30.46
N SER A 100 -28.77 24.53 -31.55
CA SER A 100 -27.66 23.58 -31.72
C SER A 100 -26.55 23.81 -30.69
N ILE A 101 -26.15 25.07 -30.50
CA ILE A 101 -25.14 25.44 -29.49
C ILE A 101 -25.65 25.20 -28.07
N SER A 102 -26.90 25.59 -27.79
CA SER A 102 -27.50 25.40 -26.46
C SER A 102 -27.61 23.92 -26.09
N ALA A 103 -28.01 23.07 -27.03
CA ALA A 103 -28.07 21.62 -26.81
C ALA A 103 -26.68 21.01 -26.56
N THR A 104 -25.69 21.42 -27.35
CA THR A 104 -24.30 20.94 -27.19
C THR A 104 -23.68 21.42 -25.87
N ALA A 105 -23.97 22.66 -25.46
CA ALA A 105 -23.56 23.20 -24.17
C ALA A 105 -24.24 22.46 -23.00
N ALA A 106 -25.54 22.22 -23.08
CA ALA A 106 -26.28 21.45 -22.09
C ALA A 106 -25.70 20.04 -21.94
N PHE A 107 -25.42 19.36 -23.06
CA PHE A 107 -24.76 18.05 -23.05
C PHE A 107 -23.39 18.09 -22.35
N SER A 108 -22.57 19.11 -22.64
CA SER A 108 -21.27 19.29 -22.01
C SER A 108 -21.37 19.54 -20.50
N LEU A 109 -22.38 20.30 -20.06
CA LEU A 109 -22.65 20.54 -18.64
C LEU A 109 -23.05 19.25 -17.92
N VAL A 110 -23.86 18.40 -18.55
CA VAL A 110 -24.25 17.10 -17.98
C VAL A 110 -23.02 16.21 -17.79
N VAL A 111 -22.18 16.07 -18.82
CA VAL A 111 -20.94 15.27 -18.73
C VAL A 111 -20.01 15.83 -17.66
N THR A 112 -19.88 17.16 -17.56
CA THR A 112 -19.07 17.83 -16.54
C THR A 112 -19.60 17.56 -15.14
N ALA A 113 -20.91 17.66 -14.92
CA ALA A 113 -21.54 17.40 -13.63
C ALA A 113 -21.35 15.94 -13.19
N LEU A 114 -21.51 14.99 -14.12
CA LEU A 114 -21.25 13.57 -13.87
C LEU A 114 -19.78 13.32 -13.52
N GLY A 115 -18.85 13.94 -14.25
CA GLY A 115 -17.42 13.86 -13.96
C GLY A 115 -17.06 14.42 -12.59
N ALA A 116 -17.59 15.58 -12.23
CA ALA A 116 -17.40 16.19 -10.91
C ALA A 116 -17.98 15.31 -9.79
N TRP A 117 -19.19 14.78 -9.97
CA TRP A 117 -19.81 13.87 -9.02
C TRP A 117 -18.98 12.59 -8.82
N GLN A 118 -18.51 11.99 -9.92
CA GLN A 118 -17.66 10.80 -9.86
C GLN A 118 -16.34 11.09 -9.14
N ALA A 119 -15.72 12.25 -9.41
CA ALA A 119 -14.49 12.67 -8.74
C ALA A 119 -14.69 12.84 -7.23
N LEU A 120 -15.76 13.52 -6.81
CA LEU A 120 -16.10 13.68 -5.39
C LEU A 120 -16.32 12.33 -4.70
N ARG A 121 -17.03 11.41 -5.36
CA ARG A 121 -17.24 10.03 -4.86
C ARG A 121 -15.92 9.28 -4.68
N TYR A 122 -14.98 9.38 -5.62
CA TYR A 122 -13.66 8.74 -5.49
C TYR A 122 -12.80 9.39 -4.42
N PHE A 123 -12.89 10.71 -4.24
CA PHE A 123 -12.20 11.41 -3.16
C PHE A 123 -12.63 10.92 -1.78
N ASP A 124 -13.91 10.57 -1.60
CA ASP A 124 -14.38 9.98 -0.34
C ASP A 124 -13.75 8.60 -0.07
N MET A 125 -13.50 7.81 -1.10
CA MET A 125 -12.78 6.52 -0.97
C MET A 125 -11.27 6.70 -0.73
N SER A 126 -10.74 7.88 -1.04
CA SER A 126 -9.31 8.22 -0.91
C SER A 126 -8.95 8.70 0.49
N LYS A 127 -9.95 8.98 1.33
CA LYS A 127 -9.73 9.33 2.74
C LYS A 127 -9.21 8.09 3.45
N LEU A 128 -7.89 8.02 3.59
CA LEU A 128 -7.18 7.02 4.39
C LEU A 128 -7.46 7.22 5.89
N ASP A 129 -8.72 7.33 6.29
CA ASP A 129 -9.12 7.61 7.67
C ASP A 129 -8.65 6.49 8.59
N ALA A 130 -8.62 5.24 8.10
CA ALA A 130 -8.04 4.11 8.79
C ALA A 130 -6.51 4.24 8.96
N THR A 131 -5.78 4.61 7.89
CA THR A 131 -4.33 4.77 7.94
C THR A 131 -3.93 5.99 8.76
N ARG A 132 -4.67 7.10 8.71
CA ARG A 132 -4.49 8.27 9.60
C ARG A 132 -4.67 7.89 11.05
N ARG A 133 -5.73 7.15 11.39
CA ARG A 133 -5.94 6.62 12.74
C ARG A 133 -4.84 5.66 13.16
N GLN A 134 -4.29 4.85 12.25
CA GLN A 134 -3.19 3.93 12.53
C GLN A 134 -1.85 4.65 12.71
N LEU A 135 -1.55 5.66 11.89
CA LEU A 135 -0.37 6.52 12.04
C LEU A 135 -0.41 7.31 13.33
N ALA A 136 -1.57 7.88 13.68
CA ALA A 136 -1.79 8.56 14.94
C ALA A 136 -1.59 7.62 16.15
N LYS A 137 -2.08 6.37 16.08
CA LYS A 137 -1.84 5.35 17.11
C LYS A 137 -0.37 4.92 17.22
N LEU A 138 0.43 5.11 16.17
CA LEU A 138 1.87 4.82 16.14
C LEU A 138 2.73 6.03 16.57
N GLY A 139 2.11 7.14 16.98
CA GLY A 139 2.81 8.35 17.43
C GLY A 139 3.47 9.16 16.30
N ILE A 140 3.21 8.82 15.04
CA ILE A 140 3.69 9.60 13.89
C ILE A 140 2.66 10.69 13.61
N GLY A 141 2.90 11.89 14.15
CA GLY A 141 2.12 13.10 13.90
C GLY A 141 1.22 13.59 15.04
N GLY A 142 1.51 13.27 16.29
CA GLY A 142 0.92 13.93 17.47
C GLY A 142 1.96 14.86 18.10
N ASP A 143 1.55 16.11 18.36
CA ASP A 143 2.37 17.26 18.75
C ASP A 143 3.43 16.99 19.83
N ASP A 144 4.70 17.26 19.49
CA ASP A 144 5.78 17.60 20.44
C ASP A 144 5.64 19.09 20.88
N GLU A 145 4.45 19.55 21.28
CA GLU A 145 4.25 20.94 21.78
C GLU A 145 4.08 21.05 23.31
N ASP A 146 4.18 19.95 24.07
CA ASP A 146 4.01 19.98 25.54
C ASP A 146 5.34 19.92 26.33
N ASN A 147 6.51 20.09 25.71
CA ASN A 147 7.81 20.03 26.43
C ASN A 147 8.46 21.38 26.74
N ASP A 148 7.93 22.50 26.23
CA ASP A 148 8.53 23.84 26.46
C ASP A 148 7.89 24.62 27.63
N GLU A 149 6.71 24.24 28.13
CA GLU A 149 6.09 24.91 29.29
C GLU A 149 6.71 24.51 30.65
N ASP A 150 7.30 23.32 30.76
CA ASP A 150 7.88 22.83 32.02
C ASP A 150 9.30 23.36 32.30
N VAL A 151 10.03 23.82 31.27
CA VAL A 151 11.35 24.45 31.42
C VAL A 151 11.19 25.93 31.79
N ALA A 152 10.28 26.65 31.15
CA ALA A 152 10.03 28.07 31.43
C ALA A 152 9.47 28.31 32.84
N LYS A 153 8.69 27.38 33.39
CA LYS A 153 8.11 27.50 34.73
C LYS A 153 9.10 27.23 35.87
N ARG A 154 10.17 26.46 35.61
CA ARG A 154 11.24 26.19 36.58
C ARG A 154 12.25 27.33 36.71
N GLU A 155 12.39 28.18 35.70
CA GLU A 155 13.26 29.37 35.75
C GLU A 155 12.54 30.63 36.29
N ALA A 156 11.21 30.61 36.39
CA ALA A 156 10.39 31.79 36.74
C ALA A 156 9.81 31.79 38.17
N THR A 157 10.28 30.93 39.08
CA THR A 157 9.89 30.97 40.50
C THR A 157 11.17 31.11 41.35
N PRO A 158 11.25 32.12 42.24
CA PRO A 158 12.44 32.92 42.52
C PRO A 158 13.58 32.25 43.30
#